data_AF-A0A1Q5I696-F1
#
_entry.id   AF-A0A1Q5I696-F1
#
_cell.length_a   1.000
_cell.length_b   1.000
_cell.length_c   1.000
_cell.angle_alpha   90.00
_cell.angle_beta   90.00
_cell.angle_gamma   90.00
#
_symmetry.space_group_name_H-M   'P 1'
#
loop_
_entity.id
_entity.type
_entity.pdbx_description
1 polymer ?
#
loop_
_entity_poly.entity_id
_entity_poly.type
_entity_poly.pdbx_seq_one_letter_code
_entity_poly.pdbx_strand_id
1 'polypeptide(L)'
;MTESTSPQQPLPTWDQVVVLRDFIHARTYAAAVPTIRLNGEPPHAPGSSLARVAEVNGALYEVTSHLCRRLYAELATGRPGPIADVSWAALASIAEAWRDDPELPGWMSELLVTPH
;
A
#
# COMPACT_ATOMS: atom_id res chain seq x y z
N MET A 1 -25.79 -25.21 2.58
CA MET A 1 -24.40 -24.70 2.61
C MET A 1 -24.12 -24.15 1.23
N THR A 2 -24.13 -22.84 1.06
CA THR A 2 -23.75 -22.17 -0.19
C THR A 2 -22.40 -21.51 0.05
N GLU A 3 -21.32 -22.13 -0.43
CA GLU A 3 -20.03 -21.46 -0.56
C GLU A 3 -20.24 -20.26 -1.49
N SER A 4 -20.26 -19.07 -0.90
CA SER A 4 -20.14 -17.83 -1.66
C SER A 4 -18.68 -17.72 -2.05
N THR A 5 -18.33 -18.26 -3.21
CA THR A 5 -17.04 -17.98 -3.84
C THR A 5 -17.08 -16.52 -4.27
N SER A 6 -16.65 -15.62 -3.40
CA SER A 6 -16.34 -14.24 -3.78
C SER A 6 -15.38 -14.29 -4.97
N PRO A 7 -15.53 -13.45 -6.00
CA PRO A 7 -14.61 -13.43 -7.12
C PRO A 7 -13.20 -13.15 -6.59
N GLN A 8 -12.37 -14.19 -6.55
CA GLN A 8 -11.01 -14.11 -6.05
C GLN A 8 -10.23 -13.31 -7.10
N GLN A 9 -9.84 -12.08 -6.75
CA GLN A 9 -9.01 -11.27 -7.64
C GLN A 9 -7.75 -12.06 -7.98
N PRO A 10 -7.31 -12.07 -9.26
CA PRO A 10 -6.11 -12.78 -9.64
C PRO A 10 -4.93 -12.24 -8.83
N LEU A 11 -4.13 -13.15 -8.29
CA LEU A 11 -2.93 -12.81 -7.56
C LEU A 11 -1.97 -11.98 -8.43
N PRO A 12 -1.29 -11.00 -7.85
CA PRO A 12 -0.43 -10.10 -8.60
C PRO A 12 0.85 -10.80 -9.05
N THR A 13 1.42 -10.31 -10.15
CA THR A 13 2.81 -10.59 -10.51
C THR A 13 3.76 -9.85 -9.59
N TRP A 14 5.01 -10.30 -9.51
CA TRP A 14 6.06 -9.61 -8.75
C TRP A 14 6.19 -8.14 -9.17
N ASP A 15 6.16 -7.86 -10.48
CA ASP A 15 6.25 -6.52 -11.03
C ASP A 15 5.06 -5.64 -10.63
N GLN A 16 3.84 -6.19 -10.59
CA GLN A 16 2.66 -5.46 -10.11
C GLN A 16 2.81 -5.06 -8.64
N VAL A 17 3.39 -5.93 -7.80
CA VAL A 17 3.67 -5.59 -6.39
C VAL A 17 4.72 -4.48 -6.28
N VAL A 18 5.78 -4.52 -7.11
CA VAL A 18 6.82 -3.48 -7.14
C VAL A 18 6.21 -2.13 -7.54
N VAL A 19 5.45 -2.10 -8.63
CA VAL A 19 4.81 -0.89 -9.14
C VAL A 19 3.86 -0.30 -8.11
N LEU A 20 3.02 -1.12 -7.47
CA LEU A 20 2.07 -0.62 -6.48
C LEU A 20 2.76 -0.09 -5.22
N ARG A 21 3.78 -0.78 -4.73
CA ARG A 21 4.60 -0.33 -3.60
C ARG A 21 5.20 1.05 -3.90
N ASP A 22 5.81 1.19 -5.07
CA ASP A 22 6.52 2.42 -5.45
C ASP A 22 5.53 3.58 -5.62
N PHE A 23 4.34 3.32 -6.19
CA PHE A 23 3.24 4.27 -6.24
C PHE A 23 2.80 4.74 -4.83
N ILE A 24 2.46 3.80 -3.94
CA ILE A 24 2.02 4.13 -2.57
C ILE A 24 3.10 4.92 -1.82
N HIS A 25 4.36 4.47 -1.91
CA HIS A 25 5.48 5.16 -1.28
C HIS A 25 5.69 6.56 -1.83
N ALA A 26 5.60 6.76 -3.15
CA ALA A 26 5.75 8.08 -3.76
C ALA A 26 4.65 9.05 -3.29
N ARG A 27 3.40 8.61 -3.18
CA ARG A 27 2.29 9.44 -2.70
C ARG A 27 2.34 9.76 -1.22
N THR A 28 2.71 8.77 -0.44
CA THR A 28 2.95 8.90 0.99
C THR A 28 4.09 9.91 1.23
N TYR A 29 5.20 9.76 0.52
CA TYR A 29 6.32 10.69 0.56
C TYR A 29 5.92 12.11 0.15
N ALA A 30 5.23 12.29 -0.97
CA ALA A 30 4.79 13.60 -1.46
C ALA A 30 3.92 14.34 -0.43
N ALA A 31 3.01 13.63 0.24
CA ALA A 31 2.18 14.20 1.30
C ALA A 31 2.98 14.59 2.56
N ALA A 32 4.07 13.87 2.86
CA ALA A 32 4.90 14.09 4.03
C ALA A 32 6.11 15.00 3.79
N VAL A 33 6.37 15.45 2.56
CA VAL A 33 7.46 16.40 2.24
C VAL A 33 7.52 17.58 3.22
N PRO A 34 6.41 18.22 3.61
CA PRO A 34 6.44 19.34 4.57
C PRO A 34 6.92 18.96 5.98
N THR A 35 6.96 17.67 6.30
CA THR A 35 7.43 17.15 7.59
C THR A 35 8.88 16.67 7.56
N ILE A 36 9.51 16.58 6.38
CA ILE A 36 10.89 16.13 6.24
C ILE A 36 11.81 17.16 6.89
N ARG A 37 12.64 16.67 7.80
CA ARG A 37 13.66 17.47 8.48
C ARG A 37 14.98 17.42 7.73
N LEU A 38 15.70 18.53 7.75
CA LEU A 38 17.11 18.55 7.35
C LEU A 38 18.00 17.98 8.47
N ASN A 39 19.18 17.49 8.10
CA ASN A 39 20.13 16.92 9.06
C ASN A 39 20.48 17.95 10.14
N GLY A 40 20.22 17.58 11.41
CA GLY A 40 20.50 18.42 12.57
C GLY A 40 19.30 19.21 13.11
N GLU A 41 18.16 19.23 12.41
CA GLU A 41 16.96 19.89 12.92
C GLU A 41 16.30 19.11 14.08
N PRO A 42 15.79 19.83 15.10
CA PRO A 42 15.08 19.21 16.21
C PRO A 42 13.78 18.54 15.74
N PRO A 43 13.26 17.53 16.47
CA PRO A 43 11.97 16.95 16.16
C PRO A 43 10.84 17.98 16.15
N HIS A 44 9.79 17.72 15.36
CA HIS A 44 8.55 18.48 15.44
C HIS A 44 8.01 18.45 16.87
N ALA A 45 7.45 19.56 17.32
CA ALA A 45 6.89 19.65 18.67
C ALA A 45 5.88 18.52 18.90
N PRO A 46 5.96 17.79 20.02
CA PRO A 46 5.02 16.71 20.33
C PRO A 46 3.56 17.19 20.24
N GLY A 47 2.73 16.44 19.53
CA GLY A 47 1.31 16.77 19.34
C GLY A 47 1.02 17.84 18.27
N SER A 48 2.05 18.42 17.63
CA SER A 48 1.86 19.32 16.48
C SER A 48 1.30 18.57 15.27
N SER A 49 0.66 19.31 14.35
CA SER A 49 0.16 18.74 13.10
C SER A 49 1.28 18.09 12.26
N LEU A 50 2.48 18.69 12.24
CA LEU A 50 3.62 18.13 11.52
C LEU A 50 4.13 16.83 12.14
N ALA A 51 4.17 16.74 13.48
CA ALA A 51 4.51 15.50 14.17
C ALA A 51 3.51 14.39 13.84
N ARG A 52 2.20 14.69 13.89
CA ARG A 52 1.14 13.72 13.55
C ARG A 52 1.22 13.24 12.10
N VAL A 53 1.46 14.15 11.15
CA VAL A 53 1.63 13.77 9.74
C VAL A 53 2.86 12.87 9.56
N ALA A 54 3.98 13.18 10.22
CA ALA A 54 5.17 12.34 10.18
C ALA A 54 4.92 10.93 10.76
N GLU A 55 4.19 10.83 11.87
CA GLU A 55 3.80 9.55 12.50
C GLU A 55 2.91 8.71 11.58
N VAL A 56 1.87 9.30 10.99
CA VAL A 56 0.96 8.64 10.05
C VAL A 56 1.71 8.18 8.80
N ASN A 57 2.57 9.03 8.24
CA ASN A 57 3.40 8.70 7.09
C ASN A 57 4.34 7.52 7.37
N GLY A 58 5.00 7.53 8.53
CA GLY A 58 5.86 6.42 8.97
C GLY A 58 5.07 5.12 9.14
N ALA A 59 3.91 5.17 9.79
CA ALA A 59 3.06 4.00 9.98
C ALA A 59 2.58 3.40 8.64
N LEU A 60 2.18 4.25 7.68
CA LEU A 60 1.74 3.80 6.36
C LEU A 60 2.89 3.17 5.55
N TYR A 61 4.09 3.77 5.62
CA TYR A 61 5.29 3.19 5.01
C TYR A 61 5.61 1.80 5.58
N GLU A 62 5.58 1.65 6.91
CA GLU A 62 5.87 0.38 7.57
C GLU A 62 4.82 -0.69 7.23
N VAL A 63 3.54 -0.35 7.25
CA VAL A 63 2.47 -1.31 6.91
C VAL A 63 2.57 -1.74 5.44
N THR A 64 2.83 -0.81 4.52
CA THR A 64 2.99 -1.10 3.08
C THR A 64 4.20 -2.01 2.87
N SER A 65 5.33 -1.70 3.50
CA SER A 65 6.55 -2.48 3.45
C SER A 65 6.37 -3.89 4.03
N HIS A 66 5.62 -4.02 5.13
CA HIS A 66 5.30 -5.30 5.75
C HIS A 66 4.45 -6.18 4.84
N LEU A 67 3.38 -5.62 4.28
CA LEU A 67 2.47 -6.32 3.36
C LEU A 67 3.21 -6.78 2.10
N CYS A 68 4.03 -5.90 1.50
CA CYS A 68 4.85 -6.25 0.34
C CYS A 68 5.81 -7.40 0.68
N ARG A 69 6.51 -7.34 1.82
CA ARG A 69 7.44 -8.40 2.23
C ARG A 69 6.76 -9.75 2.40
N ARG A 70 5.58 -9.79 3.00
CA ARG A 70 4.78 -11.03 3.13
C ARG A 70 4.35 -11.55 1.77
N LEU A 71 3.85 -10.67 0.92
CA LEU A 71 3.41 -11.04 -0.43
C LEU A 71 4.57 -11.58 -1.28
N TYR A 72 5.75 -10.96 -1.24
CA TYR A 72 6.94 -11.48 -1.92
C TYR A 72 7.36 -12.86 -1.39
N ALA A 73 7.29 -13.08 -0.07
CA ALA A 73 7.62 -14.37 0.53
C ALA A 73 6.66 -15.47 0.02
N GLU A 74 5.36 -15.18 -0.05
CA GLU A 74 4.36 -16.11 -0.56
C GLU A 74 4.54 -16.37 -2.07
N LEU A 75 4.76 -15.33 -2.87
CA LEU A 75 4.99 -15.47 -4.31
C LEU A 75 6.26 -16.29 -4.61
N ALA A 76 7.31 -16.13 -3.80
CA ALA A 76 8.56 -16.89 -3.93
C ALA A 76 8.37 -18.40 -3.70
N THR A 77 7.31 -18.83 -3.03
CA THR A 77 6.99 -20.26 -2.86
C THR A 77 6.48 -20.91 -4.15
N GLY A 78 6.06 -20.11 -5.14
CA GLY A 78 5.40 -20.57 -6.37
C GLY A 78 3.99 -21.15 -6.15
N ARG A 79 3.49 -21.16 -4.90
CA ARG A 79 2.12 -21.58 -4.53
C ARG A 79 1.55 -20.58 -3.52
N PRO A 80 1.30 -19.33 -3.95
CA PRO A 80 0.78 -18.29 -3.08
C PRO A 80 -0.54 -18.73 -2.43
N GLY A 81 -0.61 -18.62 -1.10
CA GLY A 81 -1.77 -19.02 -0.30
C GLY A 81 -2.64 -17.83 0.13
N PRO A 82 -3.56 -18.03 1.09
CA PRO A 82 -4.48 -16.99 1.56
C PRO A 82 -3.79 -15.72 2.10
N ILE A 83 -2.56 -15.84 2.59
CA ILE A 83 -1.77 -14.69 3.04
C ILE A 83 -1.45 -13.75 1.86
N ALA A 84 -1.18 -14.31 0.67
CA ALA A 84 -0.94 -13.53 -0.52
C ALA A 84 -2.19 -12.75 -0.94
N ASP A 85 -3.35 -13.43 -0.96
CA ASP A 85 -4.64 -12.81 -1.29
C ASP A 85 -4.96 -11.63 -0.36
N VAL A 86 -4.85 -11.85 0.95
CA VAL A 86 -5.16 -10.82 1.95
C VAL A 86 -4.14 -9.67 1.89
N SER A 87 -2.86 -9.97 1.68
CA SER A 87 -1.84 -8.93 1.57
C SER A 87 -2.04 -8.08 0.31
N TRP A 88 -2.45 -8.71 -0.79
CA TRP A 88 -2.76 -8.02 -2.03
C TRP A 88 -4.00 -7.13 -1.91
N ALA A 89 -5.09 -7.66 -1.36
CA ALA A 89 -6.31 -6.91 -1.12
C ALA A 89 -6.06 -5.70 -0.18
N ALA A 90 -5.22 -5.86 0.85
CA ALA A 90 -4.85 -4.78 1.75
C ALA A 90 -4.06 -3.66 1.03
N LEU A 91 -3.12 -4.02 0.15
CA LEU A 91 -2.39 -3.03 -0.66
C LEU A 91 -3.32 -2.31 -1.64
N ALA A 92 -4.26 -3.02 -2.25
CA ALA A 92 -5.26 -2.43 -3.12
C ALA A 92 -6.18 -1.45 -2.36
N SER A 93 -6.62 -1.84 -1.16
CA SER A 93 -7.42 -0.99 -0.27
C SER A 93 -6.68 0.30 0.14
N ILE A 94 -5.38 0.22 0.41
CA ILE A 94 -4.55 1.42 0.65
C ILE A 94 -4.51 2.31 -0.61
N ALA A 95 -4.31 1.71 -1.78
CA ALA A 95 -4.22 2.45 -3.03
C ALA A 95 -5.54 3.12 -3.44
N GLU A 96 -6.68 2.64 -2.96
CA GLU A 96 -8.00 3.26 -3.21
C GLU A 96 -8.08 4.71 -2.75
N ALA A 97 -7.28 5.12 -1.74
CA ALA A 97 -7.17 6.52 -1.34
C ALA A 97 -6.71 7.46 -2.47
N TRP A 98 -6.12 6.90 -3.53
CA TRP A 98 -5.65 7.59 -4.73
C TRP A 98 -6.34 7.10 -6.01
N ARG A 99 -7.60 6.65 -5.92
CA ARG A 99 -8.39 6.19 -7.09
C ARG A 99 -8.40 7.18 -8.26
N ASP A 100 -8.46 8.47 -7.95
CA ASP A 100 -8.56 9.55 -8.95
C ASP A 100 -7.18 10.10 -9.36
N ASP A 101 -6.09 9.48 -8.88
CA ASP A 101 -4.74 9.90 -9.21
C ASP A 101 -4.37 9.44 -10.63
N PRO A 102 -3.94 10.35 -11.52
CA PRO A 102 -3.64 10.00 -12.91
C PRO A 102 -2.41 9.10 -13.08
N GLU A 103 -1.54 8.98 -12.07
CA GLU A 103 -0.40 8.06 -12.09
C GLU A 103 -0.73 6.70 -11.46
N LEU A 104 -1.96 6.49 -10.95
CA LEU A 104 -2.39 5.18 -10.51
C LEU A 104 -2.31 4.20 -11.69
N PRO A 105 -1.66 3.03 -11.54
CA PRO A 105 -1.52 2.08 -12.63
C PRO A 105 -2.89 1.67 -13.19
N GLY A 106 -3.07 1.69 -14.52
CA GLY A 106 -4.39 1.45 -15.13
C GLY A 106 -5.03 0.11 -14.75
N TRP A 107 -4.22 -0.93 -14.51
CA TRP A 107 -4.71 -2.24 -14.05
C TRP A 107 -5.23 -2.23 -12.60
N MET A 108 -4.86 -1.23 -11.77
CA MET A 108 -5.46 -1.04 -10.45
C MET A 108 -6.87 -0.49 -10.54
N SER A 109 -7.15 0.40 -11.49
CA SER A 109 -8.49 0.96 -11.67
C SER A 109 -9.52 -0.13 -11.94
N GLU A 110 -9.15 -1.18 -12.67
CA GLU A 110 -9.99 -2.35 -12.92
C GLU A 110 -10.25 -3.15 -11.63
N LEU A 111 -9.23 -3.31 -10.78
CA LEU A 111 -9.33 -4.02 -9.50
C LEU A 111 -10.22 -3.27 -8.49
N LEU A 112 -10.12 -1.94 -8.45
CA LEU A 112 -10.85 -1.08 -7.52
C LEU A 112 -12.34 -0.88 -7.89
N VAL A 113 -12.77 -1.27 -9.07
CA VAL A 113 -14.17 -1.15 -9.53
C VAL A 113 -15.04 -2.31 -9.05
N THR A 114 -14.44 -3.41 -8.60
CA THR A 114 -15.19 -4.58 -8.10
C THR A 114 -15.67 -4.31 -6.67
N PRO A 115 -16.98 -4.14 -6.42
CA PRO A 115 -17.49 -3.97 -5.07
C PRO A 115 -17.36 -5.29 -4.30
N HIS A 116 -16.93 -5.18 -3.03
CA HIS A 116 -17.04 -6.26 -2.04
C HIS A 116 -18.50 -6.51 -1.64
#